data_AF-A0A847FV10-F1
#
_entry.id   AF-A0A847FV10-F1
#
_cell.length_a   1.000
_cell.length_b   1.000
_cell.length_c   1.000
_cell.angle_alpha   90.00
_cell.angle_beta   90.00
_cell.angle_gamma   90.00
#
_symmetry.space_group_name_H-M   'P 1'
#
loop_
_entity.id
_entity.type
_entity.pdbx_description
1 polymer ?
#
loop_
_entity_poly.entity_id
_entity_poly.type
_entity_poly.pdbx_seq_one_letter_code
_entity_poly.pdbx_strand_id
1 'polypeptide(L)'
;MLRLLLVTLLCLSLPDVGAALSPAPAAAAQDIYTDALAVGWSDWSWATVDLQAAAPVHSGSRSIAVTYDAWQGLYLHYPEFSTAGFSHLRFFIHGGSSGGQQLNVYATYAANGSQQNGPSVAISPPTAGAWSEVRIALADLGVAGIPLTGLVWQDAT
;
A
#
# COMPACT_ATOMS: atom_id res chain seq x y z
N MET A 1 3.40 22.15 0.45
CA MET A 1 3.33 21.89 1.92
C MET A 1 3.76 20.44 2.12
N LEU A 2 4.70 20.18 3.03
CA LEU A 2 5.39 18.87 3.15
C LEU A 2 4.41 17.77 3.66
N ARG A 3 4.24 16.65 2.93
CA ARG A 3 3.19 15.61 3.20
C ARG A 3 3.72 14.16 3.18
N LEU A 4 4.13 13.68 4.37
CA LEU A 4 4.70 12.35 4.68
C LEU A 4 3.64 11.25 4.82
N LEU A 5 3.88 10.03 4.30
CA LEU A 5 2.88 8.94 4.24
C LEU A 5 3.51 7.54 4.12
N LEU A 6 3.07 6.56 4.92
CA LEU A 6 3.98 5.49 5.35
C LEU A 6 3.25 4.22 5.83
N VAL A 7 3.73 2.99 5.54
CA VAL A 7 2.97 1.71 5.59
C VAL A 7 3.75 0.54 6.25
N THR A 8 3.16 -0.36 7.08
CA THR A 8 3.80 -1.66 7.52
C THR A 8 2.88 -2.72 8.25
N LEU A 9 3.06 -4.06 8.15
CA LEU A 9 2.35 -5.09 8.99
C LEU A 9 3.23 -6.29 9.47
N LEU A 10 2.94 -6.85 10.67
CA LEU A 10 3.53 -8.06 11.31
C LEU A 10 2.48 -9.16 11.66
N CYS A 11 2.89 -10.44 11.80
CA CYS A 11 2.07 -11.67 12.00
C CYS A 11 2.51 -12.57 13.21
N LEU A 12 1.60 -13.39 13.80
CA LEU A 12 1.70 -14.74 14.50
C LEU A 12 0.66 -14.92 15.65
N SER A 13 -0.17 -15.98 15.80
CA SER A 13 0.15 -17.39 16.18
C SER A 13 -1.13 -18.29 16.34
N LEU A 14 -0.97 -19.63 16.51
CA LEU A 14 -1.97 -20.74 16.71
C LEU A 14 -1.48 -21.68 17.86
N PRO A 15 -2.25 -22.67 18.44
CA PRO A 15 -3.24 -23.58 17.78
C PRO A 15 -4.51 -24.01 18.60
N ASP A 16 -5.52 -24.64 17.95
CA ASP A 16 -6.04 -25.99 18.26
C ASP A 16 -7.16 -26.42 17.26
N VAL A 17 -7.44 -27.73 17.17
CA VAL A 17 -8.02 -28.46 16.03
C VAL A 17 -9.54 -28.67 16.16
N GLY A 18 -10.31 -28.37 15.11
CA GLY A 18 -11.73 -28.75 15.02
C GLY A 18 -12.34 -28.53 13.63
N ALA A 19 -12.66 -29.62 12.94
CA ALA A 19 -13.49 -29.75 11.72
C ALA A 19 -13.10 -28.88 10.50
N ALA A 20 -12.25 -29.40 9.62
CA ALA A 20 -11.87 -28.74 8.38
C ALA A 20 -12.93 -28.88 7.28
N LEU A 21 -13.88 -27.94 7.22
CA LEU A 21 -14.07 -27.26 5.93
C LEU A 21 -12.72 -26.62 5.67
N SER A 22 -11.87 -27.18 4.80
CA SER A 22 -10.57 -26.57 4.53
C SER A 22 -10.82 -25.10 4.20
N PRO A 23 -10.45 -24.13 5.08
CA PRO A 23 -10.33 -22.79 4.58
C PRO A 23 -9.27 -22.91 3.50
N ALA A 24 -9.56 -22.46 2.28
CA ALA A 24 -8.50 -22.24 1.31
C ALA A 24 -7.37 -21.53 2.07
N PRO A 25 -6.12 -22.00 1.98
CA PRO A 25 -5.04 -21.37 2.73
C PRO A 25 -5.13 -19.87 2.48
N ALA A 26 -5.43 -19.10 3.53
CA ALA A 26 -5.39 -17.66 3.42
C ALA A 26 -3.98 -17.35 2.92
N ALA A 27 -3.86 -16.70 1.75
CA ALA A 27 -2.55 -16.41 1.20
C ALA A 27 -1.73 -15.73 2.29
N ALA A 28 -0.54 -16.29 2.58
CA ALA A 28 0.38 -15.68 3.52
C ALA A 28 0.59 -14.22 3.08
N ALA A 29 0.53 -13.28 4.03
CA ALA A 29 0.69 -11.87 3.71
C ALA A 29 1.98 -11.66 2.92
N GLN A 30 1.88 -10.96 1.78
CA GLN A 30 3.03 -10.59 0.98
C GLN A 30 3.46 -9.19 1.40
N ASP A 31 4.71 -9.07 1.85
CA ASP A 31 5.30 -7.77 2.15
C ASP A 31 5.61 -7.01 0.86
N ILE A 32 5.28 -5.71 0.87
CA ILE A 32 5.60 -4.74 -0.17
C ILE A 32 6.71 -3.81 0.33
N TYR A 33 6.58 -3.35 1.56
CA TYR A 33 7.56 -2.53 2.26
C TYR A 33 7.54 -2.86 3.75
N THR A 34 8.73 -3.03 4.33
CA THR A 34 8.92 -3.15 5.78
C THR A 34 9.89 -2.06 6.27
N ASP A 35 11.19 -2.33 6.28
CA ASP A 35 12.24 -1.32 6.46
C ASP A 35 12.92 -0.95 5.13
N ALA A 36 12.58 -1.70 4.08
CA ALA A 36 12.98 -1.51 2.70
C ALA A 36 11.88 -2.07 1.79
N LEU A 37 11.93 -1.73 0.50
CA LEU A 37 11.08 -2.38 -0.50
C LEU A 37 11.41 -3.88 -0.55
N ALA A 38 10.36 -4.70 -0.56
CA ALA A 38 10.51 -6.14 -0.74
C ALA A 38 11.06 -6.45 -2.13
N VAL A 39 11.69 -7.62 -2.28
CA VAL A 39 12.29 -8.06 -3.55
C VAL A 39 11.27 -7.95 -4.70
N GLY A 40 11.69 -7.34 -5.81
CA GLY A 40 10.87 -7.13 -7.00
C GLY A 40 10.08 -5.82 -7.02
N TRP A 41 9.88 -5.17 -5.87
CA TRP A 41 9.28 -3.84 -5.81
C TRP A 41 10.33 -2.76 -6.09
N SER A 42 9.89 -1.67 -6.71
CA SER A 42 10.74 -0.51 -7.03
C SER A 42 9.95 0.78 -6.93
N ASP A 43 10.64 1.88 -6.63
CA ASP A 43 10.04 3.20 -6.54
C ASP A 43 10.07 3.91 -7.89
N TRP A 44 8.88 4.16 -8.44
CA TRP A 44 8.62 4.85 -9.72
C TRP A 44 7.84 6.15 -9.50
N SER A 45 7.96 6.72 -8.30
CA SER A 45 7.22 7.89 -7.87
C SER A 45 7.54 9.13 -8.70
N TRP A 46 6.56 10.02 -8.78
CA TRP A 46 6.73 11.39 -9.27
C TRP A 46 6.44 12.43 -8.16
N ALA A 47 6.41 11.97 -6.92
CA ALA A 47 6.50 12.77 -5.70
C ALA A 47 7.95 12.80 -5.19
N THR A 48 8.23 13.66 -4.22
CA THR A 48 9.47 13.54 -3.44
C THR A 48 9.30 12.40 -2.44
N VAL A 49 10.18 11.39 -2.48
CA VAL A 49 10.10 10.18 -1.65
C VAL A 49 11.43 9.91 -0.96
N ASP A 50 11.37 9.64 0.34
CA ASP A 50 12.45 9.09 1.16
C ASP A 50 12.02 7.71 1.68
N LEU A 51 12.59 6.64 1.11
CA LEU A 51 12.28 5.26 1.50
C LEU A 51 12.96 4.83 2.81
N GLN A 52 13.74 5.70 3.45
CA GLN A 52 14.60 5.39 4.60
C GLN A 52 14.37 6.35 5.77
N ALA A 53 13.21 6.99 5.85
CA ALA A 53 12.89 7.86 6.98
C ALA A 53 12.97 7.07 8.30
N ALA A 54 13.58 7.70 9.31
CA ALA A 54 13.80 7.11 10.63
C ALA A 54 12.77 7.59 11.67
N ALA A 55 11.93 8.56 11.32
CA ALA A 55 10.85 9.06 12.17
C ALA A 55 9.79 9.80 11.32
N PRO A 56 8.49 9.63 11.63
CA PRO A 56 7.93 8.61 12.51
C PRO A 56 8.06 7.21 11.86
N VAL A 57 8.03 6.15 12.68
CA VAL A 57 8.06 4.74 12.25
C VAL A 57 6.89 4.01 12.90
N HIS A 58 6.16 3.19 12.13
CA HIS A 58 5.06 2.38 12.65
C HIS A 58 5.56 1.07 13.28
N SER A 59 6.47 0.39 12.60
CA SER A 59 7.13 -0.83 13.06
C SER A 59 8.52 -0.95 12.46
N GLY A 60 9.43 -1.67 13.10
CA GLY A 60 10.80 -1.79 12.62
C GLY A 60 11.60 -0.51 12.90
N SER A 61 12.36 -0.06 11.91
CA SER A 61 13.28 1.08 12.03
C SER A 61 13.15 2.11 10.91
N ARG A 62 12.47 1.77 9.81
CA ARG A 62 12.35 2.62 8.63
C ARG A 62 10.92 2.73 8.16
N SER A 63 10.75 3.75 7.32
CA SER A 63 9.46 4.27 7.01
C SER A 63 9.54 5.01 5.66
N ILE A 64 8.53 4.87 4.79
CA ILE A 64 8.39 5.69 3.57
C ILE A 64 7.90 7.10 3.90
N ALA A 65 8.66 8.08 3.51
CA ALA A 65 8.37 9.48 3.68
C ALA A 65 8.04 10.10 2.32
N VAL A 66 6.81 10.55 2.12
CA VAL A 66 6.41 11.23 0.86
C VAL A 66 6.36 12.74 1.08
N THR A 67 6.40 13.52 0.01
CA THR A 67 5.94 14.90 0.00
C THR A 67 5.16 15.11 -1.28
N TYR A 68 3.88 15.42 -1.09
CA TYR A 68 2.92 15.66 -2.16
C TYR A 68 2.74 17.16 -2.43
N ASP A 69 2.95 17.55 -3.69
CA ASP A 69 2.32 18.68 -4.35
C ASP A 69 1.14 18.19 -5.23
N ALA A 70 0.46 19.13 -5.89
CA ALA A 70 -0.70 18.83 -6.73
C ALA A 70 -0.38 17.75 -7.77
N TRP A 71 -1.26 16.75 -7.86
CA TRP A 71 -1.17 15.60 -8.76
C TRP A 71 0.01 14.65 -8.52
N GLN A 72 0.87 14.87 -7.52
CA GLN A 72 2.01 14.01 -7.25
C GLN A 72 1.59 12.63 -6.69
N GLY A 73 2.43 11.63 -6.92
CA GLY A 73 2.14 10.23 -6.60
C GLY A 73 3.36 9.49 -6.05
N LEU A 74 3.13 8.75 -4.96
CA LEU A 74 3.97 7.61 -4.58
C LEU A 74 3.56 6.45 -5.47
N TYR A 75 4.50 5.85 -6.20
CA TYR A 75 4.26 4.71 -7.06
C TYR A 75 5.25 3.61 -6.73
N LEU A 76 4.74 2.53 -6.13
CA LEU A 76 5.48 1.29 -5.96
C LEU A 76 5.16 0.36 -7.13
N HIS A 77 6.17 0.11 -7.97
CA HIS A 77 6.07 -0.71 -9.18
C HIS A 77 6.54 -2.14 -8.91
N TYR A 78 5.92 -3.10 -9.61
CA TYR A 78 6.35 -4.49 -9.70
C TYR A 78 6.18 -4.98 -11.14
N PRO A 79 7.11 -5.76 -11.74
CA PRO A 79 6.98 -6.17 -13.14
C PRO A 79 5.67 -6.90 -13.48
N GLU A 80 5.31 -7.90 -12.67
CA GLU A 80 4.01 -8.58 -12.69
C GLU A 80 3.79 -9.30 -11.36
N PHE A 81 2.82 -8.87 -10.56
CA PHE A 81 2.50 -9.47 -9.27
C PHE A 81 1.10 -10.09 -9.30
N SER A 82 1.01 -11.41 -9.16
CA SER A 82 -0.28 -12.10 -9.08
C SER A 82 -0.97 -11.83 -7.75
N THR A 83 -2.19 -11.29 -7.80
CA THR A 83 -3.03 -11.10 -6.61
C THR A 83 -3.89 -12.32 -6.26
N ALA A 84 -3.73 -13.44 -6.97
CA ALA A 84 -4.49 -14.65 -6.70
C ALA A 84 -4.29 -15.13 -5.25
N GLY A 85 -5.39 -15.35 -4.54
CA GLY A 85 -5.39 -15.73 -3.12
C GLY A 85 -5.31 -14.55 -2.14
N PHE A 86 -5.04 -13.33 -2.61
CA PHE A 86 -5.09 -12.11 -1.80
C PHE A 86 -6.45 -11.44 -1.91
N SER A 87 -6.86 -10.75 -0.84
CA SER A 87 -8.16 -10.05 -0.78
C SER A 87 -8.04 -8.55 -0.57
N HIS A 88 -6.98 -8.09 0.10
CA HIS A 88 -6.83 -6.68 0.48
C HIS A 88 -5.41 -6.19 0.27
N LEU A 89 -5.27 -4.94 -0.16
CA LEU A 89 -4.11 -4.12 0.14
C LEU A 89 -4.26 -3.60 1.56
N ARG A 90 -3.24 -3.78 2.39
CA ARG A 90 -3.23 -3.29 3.77
C ARG A 90 -2.00 -2.45 4.02
N PHE A 91 -2.22 -1.30 4.65
CA PHE A 91 -1.14 -0.44 5.08
C PHE A 91 -1.48 0.32 6.35
N PHE A 92 -0.47 0.89 7.01
CA PHE A 92 -0.73 1.98 7.95
C PHE A 92 -0.46 3.30 7.25
N ILE A 93 -0.85 4.41 7.86
CA ILE A 93 -0.64 5.75 7.32
C ILE A 93 -0.55 6.75 8.47
N HIS A 94 0.41 7.67 8.41
CA HIS A 94 0.60 8.73 9.41
C HIS A 94 0.42 10.10 8.77
N GLY A 95 -0.39 10.98 9.36
CA GLY A 95 -0.70 12.29 8.77
C GLY A 95 0.38 13.37 8.89
N GLY A 96 1.63 13.00 9.19
CA GLY A 96 2.64 13.97 9.65
C GLY A 96 2.13 14.82 10.82
N SER A 97 2.60 16.07 10.93
CA SER A 97 2.18 16.99 12.01
C SER A 97 0.79 17.59 11.83
N SER A 98 0.29 17.67 10.60
CA SER A 98 -0.95 18.40 10.28
C SER A 98 -2.16 17.49 10.03
N GLY A 99 -1.95 16.27 9.54
CA GLY A 99 -3.02 15.40 9.05
C GLY A 99 -3.79 15.98 7.88
N GLY A 100 -4.94 15.36 7.58
CA GLY A 100 -5.95 15.91 6.67
C GLY A 100 -5.59 15.83 5.18
N GLN A 101 -4.57 15.07 4.80
CA GLN A 101 -4.22 14.84 3.40
C GLN A 101 -5.39 14.14 2.68
N GLN A 102 -5.71 14.59 1.47
CA GLN A 102 -6.70 13.95 0.60
C GLN A 102 -5.95 13.12 -0.44
N LEU A 103 -6.19 11.82 -0.44
CA LEU A 103 -5.45 10.88 -1.29
C LEU A 103 -6.38 9.86 -1.90
N ASN A 104 -6.06 9.50 -3.13
CA ASN A 104 -6.61 8.34 -3.80
C ASN A 104 -5.57 7.23 -3.89
N VAL A 105 -6.02 5.99 -3.76
CA VAL A 105 -5.20 4.80 -4.02
C VAL A 105 -5.79 4.06 -5.21
N TYR A 106 -4.93 3.68 -6.15
CA TYR A 106 -5.29 2.80 -7.27
C TYR A 106 -4.16 1.82 -7.56
N ALA A 107 -4.50 0.71 -8.22
CA ALA A 107 -3.53 -0.22 -8.76
C ALA A 107 -3.26 0.07 -10.24
N THR A 108 -2.09 -0.28 -10.73
CA THR A 108 -1.81 -0.38 -12.17
C THR A 108 -1.78 -1.85 -12.58
N TYR A 109 -2.16 -2.14 -13.82
CA TYR A 109 -2.07 -3.48 -14.40
C TYR A 109 -1.86 -3.38 -15.91
N ALA A 110 -1.39 -4.46 -16.53
CA ALA A 110 -1.26 -4.51 -17.98
C ALA A 110 -2.53 -5.11 -18.61
N ALA A 111 -3.07 -4.46 -19.64
CA ALA A 111 -4.12 -5.02 -20.48
C ALA A 111 -3.86 -4.66 -21.94
N ASN A 112 -4.02 -5.63 -22.85
CA ASN A 112 -3.82 -5.44 -24.29
C ASN A 112 -2.45 -4.82 -24.65
N GLY A 113 -1.39 -5.18 -23.91
CA GLY A 113 -0.03 -4.67 -24.13
C GLY A 113 0.19 -3.22 -23.68
N SER A 114 -0.72 -2.63 -22.91
CA SER A 114 -0.58 -1.27 -22.37
C SER A 114 -0.87 -1.23 -20.87
N GLN A 115 -0.19 -0.35 -20.15
CA GLN A 115 -0.48 -0.11 -18.73
C GLN A 115 -1.84 0.59 -18.60
N GLN A 116 -2.65 0.11 -17.66
CA GLN A 116 -3.94 0.65 -17.27
C GLN A 116 -3.91 1.06 -15.80
N ASN A 117 -4.76 2.02 -15.46
CA ASN A 117 -5.05 2.36 -14.07
C ASN A 117 -6.37 1.71 -13.68
N GLY A 118 -6.39 1.07 -12.51
CA GLY A 118 -7.62 0.60 -11.87
C GLY A 118 -8.47 1.76 -11.34
N PRO A 119 -9.66 1.45 -10.80
CA PRO A 119 -10.47 2.44 -10.11
C PRO A 119 -9.71 3.07 -8.93
N SER A 120 -9.93 4.37 -8.73
CA SER A 120 -9.39 5.12 -7.60
C SER A 120 -10.29 4.98 -6.38
N VAL A 121 -9.68 4.62 -5.25
CA VAL A 121 -10.33 4.55 -3.94
C VAL A 121 -9.82 5.71 -3.09
N ALA A 122 -10.71 6.62 -2.71
CA ALA A 122 -10.41 7.66 -1.74
C ALA A 122 -10.19 7.03 -0.35
N ILE A 123 -9.11 7.40 0.32
CA ILE A 123 -8.85 6.96 1.69
C ILE A 123 -9.27 8.03 2.69
N SER A 124 -9.63 7.60 3.91
CA SER A 124 -9.93 8.55 4.98
C SER A 124 -8.72 9.46 5.25
N PRO A 125 -8.92 10.76 5.46
CA PRO A 125 -7.83 11.68 5.72
C PRO A 125 -6.98 11.21 6.92
N PRO A 126 -5.65 11.12 6.77
CA PRO A 126 -4.79 10.65 7.85
C PRO A 126 -4.85 11.56 9.08
N THR A 127 -4.80 10.95 10.26
CA THR A 127 -4.81 11.70 11.52
C THR A 127 -3.44 12.32 11.79
N ALA A 128 -3.43 13.56 12.27
CA ALA A 128 -2.22 14.26 12.67
C ALA A 128 -1.53 13.53 13.83
N GLY A 129 -0.22 13.32 13.74
CA GLY A 129 0.59 12.75 14.82
C GLY A 129 0.28 11.29 15.16
N ALA A 130 -0.51 10.59 14.35
CA ALA A 130 -0.93 9.23 14.64
C ALA A 130 -0.91 8.32 13.41
N TRP A 131 -0.58 7.06 13.65
CA TRP A 131 -0.74 5.97 12.69
C TRP A 131 -2.18 5.49 12.66
N SER A 132 -2.68 5.19 11.46
CA SER A 132 -3.98 4.55 11.25
C SER A 132 -3.86 3.43 10.24
N GLU A 133 -4.60 2.34 10.42
CA GLU A 133 -4.63 1.24 9.44
C GLU A 133 -5.62 1.57 8.32
N VAL A 134 -5.21 1.30 7.08
CA VAL A 134 -6.04 1.33 5.88
C VAL A 134 -6.07 -0.06 5.26
N ARG A 135 -7.27 -0.50 4.90
CA ARG A 135 -7.51 -1.76 4.19
C ARG A 135 -8.38 -1.46 2.98
N ILE A 136 -7.92 -1.81 1.79
CA ILE A 136 -8.65 -1.61 0.54
C ILE A 136 -8.84 -2.99 -0.10
N ALA A 137 -10.07 -3.35 -0.45
CA ALA A 137 -10.31 -4.60 -1.15
C ALA A 137 -9.65 -4.53 -2.54
N LEU A 138 -8.97 -5.60 -2.95
CA LEU A 138 -8.35 -5.65 -4.28
C LEU A 138 -9.40 -5.59 -5.40
N ALA A 139 -10.65 -5.96 -5.11
CA ALA A 139 -11.78 -5.81 -6.02
C ALA A 139 -12.12 -4.34 -6.28
N ASP A 140 -12.04 -3.48 -5.26
CA ASP A 140 -12.28 -2.03 -5.40
C ASP A 140 -11.19 -1.37 -6.24
N LEU A 141 -9.98 -1.94 -6.23
CA LEU A 141 -8.86 -1.52 -7.06
C LEU A 141 -8.87 -2.15 -8.47
N GLY A 142 -9.88 -2.98 -8.78
CA GLY A 142 -10.01 -3.65 -10.08
C GLY A 142 -8.95 -4.72 -10.36
N VAL A 143 -8.22 -5.18 -9.34
CA VAL A 143 -7.10 -6.12 -9.48
C VAL A 143 -7.28 -7.41 -8.69
N ALA A 144 -8.51 -7.77 -8.29
CA ALA A 144 -8.76 -9.04 -7.62
C ALA A 144 -8.56 -10.25 -8.56
N GLY A 145 -7.61 -11.12 -8.20
CA GLY A 145 -7.34 -12.35 -8.95
C GLY A 145 -6.64 -12.16 -10.30
N ILE A 146 -6.15 -10.96 -10.59
CA ILE A 146 -5.39 -10.64 -11.82
C ILE A 146 -4.02 -10.05 -11.47
N PRO A 147 -3.02 -10.13 -12.37
CA PRO A 147 -1.72 -9.54 -12.11
C PRO A 147 -1.78 -8.01 -12.09
N LEU A 148 -1.21 -7.41 -11.05
CA LEU A 148 -0.94 -5.97 -10.99
C LEU A 148 0.50 -5.68 -11.39
N THR A 149 0.74 -4.47 -11.87
CA THR A 149 2.08 -3.91 -12.16
C THR A 149 2.49 -2.83 -11.16
N GLY A 150 1.59 -2.46 -10.25
CA GLY A 150 1.86 -1.35 -9.37
C GLY A 150 0.75 -0.94 -8.42
N LEU A 151 1.13 -0.12 -7.45
CA LEU A 151 0.24 0.54 -6.50
C LEU A 151 0.63 2.02 -6.40
N VAL A 152 -0.38 2.88 -6.46
CA VAL A 152 -0.19 4.33 -6.44
C VAL A 152 -1.00 4.96 -5.33
N TRP A 153 -0.38 5.85 -4.56
CA TRP A 153 -1.02 6.79 -3.65
C TRP A 153 -0.83 8.19 -4.23
N GLN A 154 -1.90 8.83 -4.70
CA GLN A 154 -1.85 10.11 -5.42
C GLN A 154 -2.61 11.21 -4.67
N ASP A 155 -2.05 12.42 -4.69
CA ASP A 155 -2.72 13.64 -4.24
C ASP A 155 -4.07 13.82 -4.96
N ALA A 156 -5.11 14.13 -4.17
CA ALA A 156 -6.48 14.27 -4.65
C ALA A 156 -7.06 15.67 -4.36
N THR A 157 -6.19 16.69 -4.26
CA THR A 157 -6.60 18.08 -3.98
C THR A 157 -6.75 18.94 -5.23
#